data_AF-A0A539CTE2-F1
#
_entry.id   AF-A0A539CTE2-F1
#
_cell.length_a   1.000
_cell.length_b   1.000
_cell.length_c   1.000
_cell.angle_alpha   90.00
_cell.angle_beta   90.00
_cell.angle_gamma   90.00
#
_symmetry.space_group_name_H-M   'P 1'
#
loop_
_entity.id
_entity.type
_entity.pdbx_description
1 polymer ?
#
loop_
_entity_poly.entity_id
_entity_poly.type
_entity_poly.pdbx_seq_one_letter_code
_entity_poly.pdbx_strand_id
1 'polypeptide(L)'
;MKSGREHRVPLSERAIELLGIPGDDTDFVFPGQVYRKPFSRGACAAVLKNLRPEATIHGFRSSFRDWAAEMVTVQREVVEQCLAHTVGNMVELAYWRGDILEKRRALMQKWADFIEPHVGMNNVVNLR
;
A
#
# COMPACT_ATOMS: atom_id res chain seq x y z
N MET A 1 0.63 -2.87 13.76
CA MET A 1 -0.39 -3.94 13.70
C MET A 1 -1.62 -3.48 14.44
N LYS A 2 -2.81 -3.53 13.83
CA LYS A 2 -4.06 -3.28 14.55
C LYS A 2 -4.58 -4.65 15.03
N SER A 3 -4.97 -4.76 16.29
CA SER A 3 -5.57 -5.99 16.86
C SER A 3 -4.67 -7.22 16.99
N GLY A 4 -3.34 -7.07 17.00
CA GLY A 4 -2.40 -8.18 17.26
C GLY A 4 -2.27 -9.23 16.15
N ARG A 5 -3.00 -9.09 15.04
CA ARG A 5 -2.91 -10.01 13.89
C ARG A 5 -1.87 -9.52 12.88
N GLU A 6 -1.08 -10.45 12.37
CA GLU A 6 -0.17 -10.19 11.25
C GLU A 6 -0.98 -9.72 10.04
N HIS A 7 -0.55 -8.61 9.44
CA HIS A 7 -1.18 -8.06 8.26
C HIS A 7 -0.21 -8.14 7.09
N ARG A 8 -0.44 -9.13 6.22
CA ARG A 8 0.33 -9.32 4.99
C ARG A 8 -0.26 -8.45 3.89
N VAL A 9 0.56 -7.74 3.11
CA VAL A 9 0.15 -6.98 1.93
C VAL A 9 0.80 -7.61 0.69
N PRO A 10 0.03 -8.16 -0.27
CA PRO A 10 0.61 -8.63 -1.51
C PRO A 10 1.09 -7.42 -2.34
N LEU A 11 2.33 -7.49 -2.82
CA LEU A 11 2.92 -6.46 -3.66
C LEU A 11 2.61 -6.73 -5.14
N SER A 12 2.31 -5.68 -5.90
CA SER A 12 2.24 -5.74 -7.36
C SER A 12 3.64 -5.84 -7.96
N GLU A 13 3.72 -6.22 -9.24
CA GLU A 13 4.99 -6.28 -9.97
C GLU A 13 5.72 -4.93 -9.93
N ARG A 14 5.01 -3.83 -10.17
CA ARG A 14 5.57 -2.47 -10.11
C ARG A 14 6.09 -2.10 -8.72
N ALA A 15 5.41 -2.52 -7.66
CA ALA A 15 5.86 -2.26 -6.29
C ALA A 15 7.16 -3.03 -5.97
N ILE A 16 7.28 -4.27 -6.45
CA ILE A 16 8.50 -5.06 -6.31
C ILE A 16 9.65 -4.40 -7.06
N GLU A 17 9.41 -3.94 -8.29
CA GLU A 17 10.42 -3.23 -9.10
C GLU A 17 10.92 -1.96 -8.40
N LEU A 18 10.01 -1.13 -7.85
CA LEU A 18 10.35 0.10 -7.14
C LEU A 18 11.13 -0.14 -5.84
N LEU A 19 10.82 -1.23 -5.12
CA LEU A 19 11.54 -1.61 -3.91
C LEU A 19 12.94 -2.16 -4.22
N GLY A 20 13.15 -2.68 -5.44
CA GLY A 20 14.40 -3.32 -5.83
C GLY A 20 14.73 -4.55 -4.98
N ILE A 21 16.01 -4.84 -4.84
CA ILE A 21 16.50 -5.89 -3.93
C ILE A 21 16.58 -5.28 -2.52
N PRO A 22 15.82 -5.78 -1.53
CA PRO A 22 15.94 -5.31 -0.16
C PRO A 22 17.34 -5.64 0.38
N GLY A 23 18.05 -4.66 0.95
CA GLY A 23 19.30 -4.93 1.66
C GLY A 23 20.35 -3.82 1.55
N ASP A 24 20.33 -2.90 2.49
CA ASP A 24 21.55 -2.32 3.06
C ASP A 24 21.64 -2.73 4.54
N ASP A 25 22.78 -2.45 5.20
CA ASP A 25 23.12 -2.89 6.57
C ASP A 25 22.22 -2.28 7.69
N THR A 26 21.02 -1.80 7.35
CA THR A 26 20.20 -0.94 8.22
C THR A 26 18.93 -1.59 8.77
N ASP A 27 18.61 -2.84 8.39
CA ASP A 27 17.38 -3.57 8.76
C ASP A 27 16.07 -2.92 8.26
N PHE A 28 16.11 -1.82 7.50
CA PHE A 28 14.93 -1.08 7.04
C PHE A 28 14.78 -1.09 5.52
N VAL A 29 13.57 -1.30 5.03
CA VAL A 29 13.23 -1.14 3.60
C VAL A 29 13.36 0.31 3.14
N PHE A 30 13.03 1.26 4.03
CA PHE A 30 13.21 2.69 3.80
C PHE A 30 14.10 3.27 4.92
N PRO A 31 15.43 3.29 4.72
CA PRO A 31 16.35 3.87 5.70
C PRO A 31 16.15 5.39 5.78
N GLY A 32 16.28 5.93 6.99
CA GLY A 32 16.31 7.37 7.24
C GLY A 32 17.72 7.94 7.08
N GLN A 33 17.85 9.26 7.17
CA GLN A 33 19.16 9.94 7.13
C GLN A 33 20.07 9.57 8.30
N VAL A 34 19.49 9.18 9.44
CA VAL A 34 20.25 8.72 10.62
C VAL A 34 20.49 7.22 10.49
N TYR A 35 21.75 6.80 10.64
CA TYR A 35 22.13 5.38 10.56
C TYR A 35 21.28 4.50 11.47
N ARG A 36 20.79 3.36 10.94
CA ARG A 36 19.90 2.42 11.63
C ARG A 36 18.66 3.07 12.25
N LYS A 37 18.13 4.09 11.59
CA LYS A 37 16.80 4.65 11.90
C LYS A 37 15.92 4.57 10.65
N PRO A 38 14.61 4.30 10.83
CA PRO A 38 13.69 4.27 9.71
C PRO A 38 13.43 5.67 9.17
N PHE A 39 13.02 5.73 7.90
CA PHE A 39 12.42 6.93 7.32
C PHE A 39 11.20 7.37 8.15
N SER A 40 11.17 8.66 8.51
CA SER A 40 10.15 9.16 9.44
C SER A 40 8.83 9.47 8.73
N ARG A 41 7.71 9.36 9.47
CA ARG A 41 6.38 9.77 8.96
C ARG A 41 6.37 11.25 8.54
N GLY A 42 7.07 12.11 9.28
CA GLY A 42 7.17 13.54 8.97
C GLY A 42 7.92 13.77 7.64
N ALA A 43 8.98 13.01 7.39
CA ALA A 43 9.71 13.07 6.12
C ALA A 43 8.83 12.64 4.93
N CYS A 44 8.04 11.57 5.10
CA CYS A 44 7.07 11.13 4.08
C CYS A 44 6.06 12.24 3.74
N ALA A 45 5.48 12.87 4.77
CA ALA A 45 4.53 13.96 4.59
C ALA A 45 5.16 15.19 3.92
N ALA A 46 6.40 15.55 4.28
CA ALA A 46 7.13 16.66 3.68
C ALA A 46 7.41 16.41 2.19
N VAL A 47 7.88 15.22 1.84
CA VAL A 47 8.10 14.80 0.44
C VAL A 47 6.81 14.89 -0.35
N LEU A 48 5.72 14.33 0.18
CA LEU A 48 4.43 14.36 -0.50
C LEU A 48 3.94 15.80 -0.72
N LYS A 49 4.04 16.66 0.30
CA LYS A 49 3.65 18.06 0.21
C LYS A 49 4.44 18.82 -0.88
N ASN A 50 5.72 18.49 -1.06
CA ASN A 50 6.56 19.11 -2.10
C ASN A 50 6.20 18.62 -3.50
N LEU A 51 5.84 17.34 -3.65
CA LEU A 51 5.49 16.76 -4.95
C LEU A 51 4.07 17.09 -5.39
N ARG A 52 3.11 17.03 -4.45
CA ARG A 52 1.66 17.18 -4.65
C ARG A 52 1.05 17.82 -3.39
N PRO A 53 1.03 19.16 -3.29
CA PRO A 53 0.55 19.88 -2.10
C PRO A 53 -0.89 19.55 -1.67
N GLU A 54 -1.73 19.13 -2.62
CA GLU A 54 -3.13 18.73 -2.44
C GLU A 54 -3.30 17.29 -1.94
N ALA A 55 -2.25 16.46 -2.03
CA ALA A 55 -2.30 15.06 -1.65
C ALA A 55 -1.95 14.85 -0.17
N THR A 56 -2.51 13.79 0.42
CA THR A 56 -2.18 13.35 1.77
C THR A 56 -1.89 11.86 1.80
N ILE A 57 -1.12 11.41 2.81
CA ILE A 57 -0.84 9.98 3.02
C ILE A 57 -2.17 9.19 3.19
N HIS A 58 -3.14 9.78 3.89
CA HIS A 58 -4.46 9.17 4.03
C HIS A 58 -5.23 9.15 2.70
N GLY A 59 -5.07 10.20 1.89
CA GLY A 59 -5.66 10.31 0.55
C GLY A 59 -5.35 9.12 -0.33
N PHE A 60 -4.12 8.59 -0.33
CA PHE A 60 -3.80 7.38 -1.11
C PHE A 60 -4.66 6.17 -0.76
N ARG A 61 -5.02 6.01 0.53
CA ARG A 61 -5.86 4.89 0.99
C ARG A 61 -7.31 5.10 0.60
N SER A 62 -7.80 6.33 0.69
CA SER A 62 -9.15 6.68 0.23
C SER A 62 -9.26 6.50 -1.28
N SER A 63 -8.30 6.96 -2.08
CA SER A 63 -8.29 6.77 -3.52
C SER A 63 -8.34 5.30 -3.93
N PHE A 64 -7.58 4.42 -3.27
CA PHE A 64 -7.67 2.98 -3.52
C PHE A 64 -9.06 2.43 -3.19
N ARG A 65 -9.63 2.82 -2.03
CA ARG A 65 -10.94 2.37 -1.58
C ARG A 65 -12.03 2.79 -2.57
N ASP A 66 -12.04 4.05 -2.95
CA ASP A 66 -13.05 4.66 -3.81
C ASP A 66 -12.97 4.04 -5.22
N TRP A 67 -11.76 3.95 -5.79
CA TRP A 67 -11.55 3.25 -7.05
C TRP A 67 -12.04 1.80 -7.02
N ALA A 68 -11.71 1.05 -5.96
CA ALA A 68 -12.12 -0.36 -5.87
C ALA A 68 -13.65 -0.51 -5.77
N ALA A 69 -14.34 0.46 -5.16
CA ALA A 69 -15.79 0.47 -5.06
C ALA A 69 -16.48 0.84 -6.38
N GLU A 70 -15.88 1.74 -7.17
CA GLU A 70 -16.47 2.27 -8.40
C GLU A 70 -16.11 1.46 -9.65
N MET A 71 -14.89 0.93 -9.72
CA MET A 71 -14.31 0.40 -10.97
C MET A 71 -14.12 -1.10 -10.98
N VAL A 72 -14.25 -1.79 -9.84
CA VAL A 72 -13.90 -3.21 -9.73
C VAL A 72 -15.06 -4.02 -9.17
N THR A 73 -15.42 -5.10 -9.87
CA THR A 73 -16.34 -6.10 -9.33
C THR A 73 -15.61 -7.02 -8.36
N VAL A 74 -15.55 -6.63 -7.08
CA VAL A 74 -14.94 -7.40 -6.01
C VAL A 74 -15.75 -7.28 -4.72
N GLN A 75 -15.70 -8.31 -3.87
CA GLN A 75 -16.33 -8.27 -2.55
C GLN A 75 -15.70 -7.17 -1.69
N ARG A 76 -16.53 -6.38 -1.01
CA ARG A 76 -16.09 -5.29 -0.11
C ARG A 76 -15.06 -5.77 0.91
N GLU A 77 -15.26 -6.98 1.41
CA GLU A 77 -14.40 -7.73 2.30
C GLU A 77 -12.95 -7.77 1.83
N VAL A 78 -12.72 -7.98 0.53
CA VAL A 78 -11.38 -8.07 -0.06
C VAL A 78 -10.69 -6.71 -0.05
N VAL A 79 -11.43 -5.65 -0.38
CA VAL A 79 -10.92 -4.26 -0.41
C VAL A 79 -10.51 -3.82 0.99
N GLU A 80 -11.39 -4.03 1.97
CA GLU A 80 -11.17 -3.62 3.35
C GLU A 80 -10.05 -4.44 4.00
N GLN A 81 -9.93 -5.72 3.66
CA GLN A 81 -8.78 -6.52 4.09
C GLN A 81 -7.46 -6.03 3.49
N CYS A 82 -7.40 -5.53 2.25
CA CYS A 82 -6.19 -4.88 1.72
C CYS A 82 -5.77 -3.67 2.56
N LEU A 83 -6.73 -3.02 3.22
CA LEU A 83 -6.52 -1.86 4.07
C LEU A 83 -6.31 -2.23 5.55
N ALA A 84 -6.19 -3.50 5.92
CA ALA A 84 -6.15 -3.92 7.34
C ALA A 84 -7.35 -3.42 8.15
N HIS A 85 -8.48 -3.17 7.50
CA HIS A 85 -9.72 -2.83 8.17
C HIS A 85 -10.41 -4.13 8.60
N THR A 86 -10.94 -4.12 9.82
CA THR A 86 -11.80 -5.21 10.30
C THR A 86 -13.20 -4.99 9.76
N VAL A 87 -13.74 -5.99 9.05
CA VAL A 87 -15.11 -5.99 8.53
C VAL A 87 -15.85 -7.16 9.13
N GLY A 88 -17.11 -6.91 9.51
CA GLY A 88 -18.00 -7.92 10.07
C GLY A 88 -18.09 -7.87 11.59
N ASN A 89 -19.09 -8.56 12.12
CA ASN A 89 -19.29 -8.70 13.56
C ASN A 89 -18.37 -9.78 14.15
N MET A 90 -18.31 -9.88 15.49
CA MET A 90 -17.43 -10.85 16.17
C MET A 90 -17.71 -12.31 15.76
N VAL A 91 -18.94 -12.64 15.38
CA VAL A 91 -19.32 -13.99 14.94
C VAL A 91 -18.75 -14.28 13.57
N GLU A 92 -18.92 -13.39 12.59
CA GLU A 92 -18.36 -13.53 11.24
C GLU A 92 -16.84 -13.62 11.26
N LEU A 93 -16.19 -12.79 12.08
CA LEU A 93 -14.74 -12.79 12.26
C LEU A 93 -14.21 -14.11 12.84
N ALA A 94 -15.00 -14.80 13.68
CA ALA A 94 -14.61 -16.10 14.24
C ALA A 94 -14.56 -17.21 13.17
N TYR A 95 -15.39 -17.11 12.12
CA TYR A 95 -15.38 -18.05 10.99
C TYR A 95 -14.33 -17.68 9.92
N TRP A 96 -13.88 -16.43 9.88
CA TRP A 96 -12.95 -15.95 8.86
C TRP A 96 -11.49 -16.26 9.19
N ARG A 97 -11.09 -17.50 8.86
CA ARG A 97 -9.72 -18.00 9.15
C ARG A 97 -8.68 -17.60 8.11
N GLY A 98 -9.06 -17.37 6.86
CA GLY A 98 -8.15 -17.04 5.75
C GLY A 98 -7.88 -15.54 5.59
N ASP A 99 -6.73 -15.20 5.03
CA ASP A 99 -6.32 -13.82 4.65
C ASP A 99 -6.68 -13.45 3.21
N ILE A 100 -7.40 -14.35 2.50
CA ILE A 100 -7.84 -14.25 1.09
C ILE A 100 -6.76 -13.68 0.16
N LEU A 101 -5.51 -14.10 0.38
CA LEU A 101 -4.33 -13.47 -0.21
C LEU A 101 -4.38 -13.39 -1.73
N GLU A 102 -4.84 -14.43 -2.42
CA GLU A 102 -4.83 -14.45 -3.89
C GLU A 102 -5.86 -13.48 -4.50
N LYS A 103 -7.03 -13.31 -3.87
CA LYS A 103 -7.99 -12.27 -4.28
C LYS A 103 -7.40 -10.87 -4.07
N ARG A 104 -6.68 -10.69 -2.96
CA ARG A 104 -6.01 -9.42 -2.64
C ARG A 104 -4.85 -9.16 -3.60
N ARG A 105 -4.07 -10.18 -3.97
CA ARG A 105 -3.00 -10.09 -4.96
C ARG A 105 -3.54 -9.61 -6.31
N ALA A 106 -4.61 -10.24 -6.81
CA ALA A 106 -5.25 -9.83 -8.04
C ALA A 106 -5.76 -8.37 -7.98
N LEU A 107 -6.32 -7.95 -6.84
CA LEU A 107 -6.79 -6.57 -6.65
C LEU A 107 -5.63 -5.56 -6.59
N MET A 108 -4.53 -5.89 -5.90
CA MET A 108 -3.34 -5.04 -5.84
C MET A 108 -2.68 -4.86 -7.21
N GLN A 109 -2.67 -5.92 -8.04
CA GLN A 109 -2.18 -5.79 -9.41
C GLN A 109 -3.10 -4.90 -10.25
N LYS A 110 -4.43 -5.12 -10.21
CA LYS A 110 -5.39 -4.26 -10.92
C LYS A 110 -5.27 -2.79 -10.53
N TRP A 111 -5.00 -2.51 -9.26
CA TRP A 111 -4.77 -1.14 -8.79
C TRP A 111 -3.50 -0.55 -9.39
N ALA A 112 -2.41 -1.33 -9.38
CA ALA A 112 -1.15 -0.92 -10.01
C ALA A 112 -1.36 -0.62 -11.49
N ASP A 113 -1.99 -1.52 -12.24
CA ASP A 113 -2.27 -1.34 -13.67
C ASP A 113 -3.12 -0.08 -13.96
N PHE A 114 -4.02 0.28 -13.04
CA PHE A 114 -4.86 1.49 -13.17
C PHE A 114 -4.07 2.79 -12.95
N ILE A 115 -3.17 2.82 -11.96
CA ILE A 115 -2.38 4.03 -11.64
C ILE A 115 -1.07 4.12 -12.42
N GLU A 116 -0.65 3.04 -13.07
CA GLU A 116 0.53 2.99 -13.93
C GLU A 116 0.34 3.95 -15.12
N PRO A 117 1.25 4.92 -15.35
CA PRO A 117 1.17 5.79 -16.51
C PRO A 117 1.24 4.97 -17.79
N HIS A 118 0.27 5.12 -18.69
CA HIS A 118 0.18 4.31 -19.91
C HIS A 118 1.21 4.69 -21.00
N VAL A 119 2.18 5.58 -20.74
CA VAL A 119 3.15 6.04 -21.74
C VAL A 119 4.53 6.39 -21.13
N GLY A 120 5.55 5.62 -21.50
CA GLY A 120 6.84 6.09 -22.05
C GLY A 120 7.75 7.08 -21.31
N MET A 121 7.59 7.36 -20.01
CA MET A 121 8.48 8.30 -19.31
C MET A 121 9.02 7.72 -18.00
N ASN A 122 10.30 8.01 -17.73
CA ASN A 122 10.93 7.84 -16.41
C ASN A 122 10.09 8.57 -15.35
N ASN A 123 9.21 7.82 -14.66
CA ASN A 123 8.30 8.34 -13.63
C ASN A 123 8.91 8.30 -12.22
N VAL A 124 10.19 7.94 -12.11
CA VAL A 124 10.96 8.02 -10.87
C VAL A 124 11.45 9.45 -10.69
N VAL A 125 10.95 10.13 -9.64
CA VAL A 125 11.35 11.50 -9.30
C VAL A 125 12.52 11.46 -8.33
N ASN A 126 13.65 12.03 -8.73
CA ASN A 126 14.78 12.24 -7.83
C ASN A 126 14.45 13.39 -6.87
N LEU A 127 14.33 13.07 -5.59
CA LEU A 127 14.19 14.05 -4.51
C LEU A 127 15.59 14.63 -4.24
N ARG A 128 15.79 15.91 -4.57
CA ARG A 128 17.00 16.66 -4.22
C ARG A 128 16.97 17.10 -2.76
#